data_AF-A0A1C0SBB6-F1
#
_entry.id   AF-A0A1C0SBB6-F1
#
_cell.length_a   1.000
_cell.length_b   1.000
_cell.length_c   1.000
_cell.angle_alpha   90.00
_cell.angle_beta   90.00
_cell.angle_gamma   90.00
#
_symmetry.space_group_name_H-M   'P 1'
#
loop_
_entity.id
_entity.type
_entity.pdbx_description
1 polymer ?
#
loop_
_entity_poly.entity_id
_entity_poly.type
_entity_poly.pdbx_seq_one_letter_code
_entity_poly.pdbx_strand_id
1 'polypeptide(L)'
;MNFAAVMLAVLAICALLAIAVVVLFFLGLRRLWRRTGPDQVVRRRLILAFGLLAIVAPYVASKIAERNHVLSRVPEPLEVAEIEYRLEELFGVGFMPGDNETGFVVYRLTEDSADWARKQGSRLGDRLPGAKGVWRATPVEDRSDEATVSLWHHYDDRPQMMDAERPERHLASLEEYLEKYGFSIPIEKGRTDEANKAIQSGGSFYSYGKGGSVTVVDPARGKVYFAYAG
;
A
#
# COMPACT_ATOMS: atom_id res chain seq x y z
N MET A 1 15.32 -28.89 17.71
CA MET A 1 15.07 -28.80 16.25
C MET A 1 14.69 -27.35 15.96
N ASN A 2 15.49 -26.63 15.18
CA ASN A 2 15.24 -25.21 14.92
C ASN A 2 13.95 -25.07 14.09
N PHE A 3 12.93 -24.43 14.66
CA PHE A 3 11.66 -24.16 14.01
C PHE A 3 11.83 -23.49 12.63
N ALA A 4 12.81 -22.59 12.52
CA ALA A 4 13.21 -21.96 11.26
C ALA A 4 13.69 -22.96 10.19
N ALA A 5 14.44 -24.01 10.57
CA ALA A 5 14.91 -25.02 9.62
C ALA A 5 13.77 -25.89 9.09
N VAL A 6 12.78 -26.20 9.93
CA VAL A 6 11.58 -26.93 9.52
C VAL A 6 10.72 -26.07 8.58
N MET A 7 10.50 -24.80 8.91
CA MET A 7 9.81 -23.84 8.04
C MET A 7 10.46 -23.70 6.66
N LEU A 8 11.78 -23.55 6.61
CA LEU A 8 12.52 -23.45 5.34
C LEU A 8 12.40 -24.73 4.51
N ALA A 9 12.47 -25.90 5.15
CA ALA A 9 12.29 -27.17 4.46
C ALA A 9 10.87 -27.31 3.87
N VAL A 10 9.84 -26.91 4.61
CA VAL A 10 8.45 -26.92 4.11
C VAL A 10 8.29 -25.98 2.91
N LEU A 11 8.81 -24.75 3.00
CA LEU A 11 8.77 -23.79 1.88
C LEU A 11 9.50 -24.31 0.65
N ALA A 12 10.68 -24.93 0.82
CA ALA A 12 11.43 -25.52 -0.27
C ALA A 12 10.65 -26.66 -0.95
N ILE A 13 10.00 -27.54 -0.18
CA ILE A 13 9.16 -28.62 -0.72
C ILE A 13 7.97 -28.04 -1.49
N CYS A 14 7.28 -27.03 -0.94
CA CYS A 14 6.18 -26.37 -1.64
C CYS A 14 6.62 -25.73 -2.96
N ALA A 15 7.79 -25.06 -2.98
CA ALA A 15 8.35 -24.47 -4.19
C ALA A 15 8.69 -25.54 -5.24
N LEU A 16 9.33 -26.64 -4.83
CA LEU A 16 9.65 -27.75 -5.72
C LEU A 16 8.39 -28.42 -6.30
N LEU A 17 7.34 -28.60 -5.49
CA LEU A 17 6.06 -29.12 -5.95
C LEU A 17 5.41 -28.19 -6.98
N ALA A 18 5.43 -26.88 -6.75
CA ALA A 18 4.91 -25.91 -7.72
C ALA A 18 5.68 -25.97 -9.05
N ILE A 19 7.01 -26.03 -9.00
CA ILE A 19 7.86 -26.20 -10.20
C ILE A 19 7.53 -27.51 -10.90
N ALA A 20 7.40 -28.61 -10.17
CA ALA A 20 7.07 -29.92 -10.73
C ALA A 20 5.73 -29.92 -11.45
N VAL A 21 4.70 -29.27 -10.89
CA VAL A 21 3.37 -29.13 -11.53
C VAL A 21 3.49 -28.37 -12.85
N VAL A 22 4.23 -27.26 -12.89
CA VAL A 22 4.46 -26.48 -14.11
C VAL A 22 5.21 -27.31 -15.16
N VAL A 23 6.27 -28.03 -14.76
CA VAL A 23 7.03 -28.90 -15.66
C VAL A 23 6.15 -30.03 -16.22
N LEU A 24 5.36 -30.69 -15.38
CA LEU A 24 4.45 -31.76 -15.82
C LEU A 24 3.38 -31.23 -16.79
N PHE A 25 2.86 -30.03 -16.57
CA PHE A 25 1.92 -29.37 -17.47
C PHE A 25 2.53 -29.14 -18.87
N PHE A 26 3.74 -28.55 -18.95
CA PHE A 26 4.41 -28.32 -20.23
C PHE A 26 4.86 -29.62 -20.91
N LEU A 27 5.26 -30.64 -20.15
CA LEU A 27 5.53 -31.97 -20.69
C LEU A 27 4.27 -32.61 -21.26
N GLY A 28 3.12 -32.42 -20.61
CA GLY A 28 1.80 -32.81 -21.10
C GLY A 28 1.47 -32.15 -22.44
N LEU A 29 1.59 -30.82 -22.53
CA LEU A 29 1.42 -30.05 -23.77
C LEU A 29 2.37 -30.53 -24.88
N ARG A 30 3.64 -30.79 -24.55
CA ARG A 30 4.64 -31.30 -25.52
C ARG A 30 4.28 -32.70 -26.03
N ARG A 31 3.79 -33.59 -25.15
CA ARG A 31 3.33 -34.94 -25.54
C ARG A 31 2.10 -34.84 -26.45
N LEU A 32 1.15 -33.96 -26.12
CA LEU A 32 -0.02 -33.67 -26.96
C LEU A 32 0.40 -33.14 -28.33
N TRP A 33 1.34 -32.20 -28.38
CA TRP A 33 1.87 -31.66 -29.63
C TRP A 33 2.51 -32.74 -30.51
N ARG A 34 3.37 -33.60 -29.93
CA ARG A 34 4.00 -34.72 -30.66
C ARG A 34 3.01 -35.73 -31.22
N ARG A 35 1.83 -35.89 -30.60
CA ARG A 35 0.76 -36.77 -31.08
C ARG A 35 -0.12 -36.13 -32.16
N THR A 36 -0.01 -34.82 -32.41
CA THR A 36 -0.78 -34.15 -33.46
C THR A 36 -0.09 -34.23 -34.81
N GLY A 37 -0.77 -34.83 -35.79
CA GLY A 37 -0.36 -34.81 -37.20
C GLY A 37 -0.34 -33.38 -37.78
N PRO A 38 0.40 -33.14 -38.87
CA PRO A 38 0.52 -31.81 -39.49
C PRO A 38 -0.84 -31.22 -39.93
N ASP A 39 -1.82 -32.07 -40.26
CA ASP A 39 -3.13 -31.66 -40.77
C ASP A 39 -4.09 -31.19 -39.66
N GLN A 40 -3.73 -31.41 -38.38
CA GLN A 40 -4.55 -31.06 -37.21
C GLN A 40 -4.28 -29.63 -36.72
N VAL A 41 -4.40 -28.65 -37.63
CA VAL A 41 -4.05 -27.23 -37.40
C VAL A 41 -4.81 -26.63 -36.22
N VAL A 42 -6.11 -26.91 -36.07
CA VAL A 42 -6.94 -26.38 -34.98
C VAL A 42 -6.41 -26.84 -33.62
N ARG A 43 -6.07 -28.13 -33.50
CA ARG A 43 -5.58 -28.70 -32.24
C ARG A 43 -4.21 -28.15 -31.86
N ARG A 44 -3.34 -27.91 -32.84
CA ARG A 44 -2.05 -27.24 -32.64
C ARG A 44 -2.22 -25.79 -32.16
N ARG A 45 -3.14 -25.04 -32.76
CA ARG A 45 -3.47 -23.67 -32.32
C ARG A 45 -3.97 -23.64 -30.88
N LEU A 46 -4.83 -24.59 -30.49
CA LEU A 46 -5.31 -24.70 -29.11
C LEU A 46 -4.18 -25.01 -28.13
N ILE A 47 -3.28 -25.96 -28.44
CA ILE A 47 -2.12 -26.26 -27.59
C ILE A 47 -1.24 -25.03 -27.38
N LEU A 48 -0.98 -24.26 -28.44
CA LEU A 48 -0.21 -23.01 -28.34
C LEU A 48 -0.95 -21.97 -27.50
N ALA A 49 -2.26 -21.79 -27.70
CA ALA A 49 -3.07 -20.87 -26.92
C ALA A 49 -3.07 -21.22 -25.44
N PHE A 50 -3.21 -22.50 -25.09
CA PHE A 50 -3.14 -22.97 -23.70
C PHE A 50 -1.76 -22.78 -23.08
N GLY A 51 -0.69 -23.07 -23.84
CA GLY A 51 0.69 -22.82 -23.39
C GLY A 51 0.94 -21.34 -23.12
N LEU A 52 0.47 -20.46 -24.01
CA LEU A 52 0.59 -19.02 -23.84
C LEU A 52 -0.24 -18.51 -22.65
N LEU A 53 -1.48 -18.99 -22.51
CA LEU A 53 -2.35 -18.63 -21.38
C LEU A 53 -1.74 -19.03 -20.03
N ALA A 54 -1.10 -20.20 -19.94
CA ALA A 54 -0.43 -20.64 -18.73
C ALA A 54 0.76 -19.76 -18.31
N ILE A 55 1.39 -19.05 -19.27
CA ILE A 55 2.48 -18.11 -19.01
C ILE A 55 1.92 -16.73 -18.64
N VAL A 56 0.89 -16.26 -19.35
CA VAL A 56 0.35 -14.90 -19.19
C VAL A 56 -0.58 -14.78 -17.98
N ALA A 57 -1.39 -15.81 -17.70
CA ALA A 57 -2.41 -15.74 -16.65
C ALA A 57 -1.86 -15.46 -15.24
N PRO A 58 -0.75 -16.08 -14.78
CA PRO A 58 -0.18 -15.77 -13.47
C PRO A 58 0.26 -14.31 -13.34
N TYR A 59 0.83 -13.74 -14.41
CA TYR A 59 1.24 -12.34 -14.43
C TYR A 59 0.03 -11.40 -14.33
N VAL A 60 -1.01 -11.64 -15.13
CA VAL A 60 -2.25 -10.85 -15.08
C VAL A 60 -2.93 -10.98 -13.72
N ALA A 61 -3.02 -12.20 -13.17
CA ALA A 61 -3.58 -12.44 -11.84
C ALA A 61 -2.81 -11.70 -10.75
N SER A 62 -1.47 -11.70 -10.81
CA SER A 62 -0.61 -10.94 -9.90
C SER A 62 -0.88 -9.43 -10.00
N LYS A 63 -0.99 -8.88 -11.21
CA LYS A 63 -1.30 -7.44 -11.39
C LYS A 63 -2.70 -7.05 -10.92
N ILE A 64 -3.69 -7.92 -11.10
CA ILE A 64 -5.04 -7.72 -10.55
C ILE A 64 -5.00 -7.74 -9.02
N ALA A 65 -4.29 -8.71 -8.43
CA ALA A 65 -4.15 -8.83 -6.98
C ALA A 65 -3.44 -7.59 -6.38
N GLU A 66 -2.35 -7.13 -7.00
CA GLU A 66 -1.63 -5.93 -6.62
C GLU A 66 -2.54 -4.69 -6.66
N ARG A 67 -3.26 -4.49 -7.77
CA ARG A 67 -4.21 -3.38 -7.91
C ARG A 67 -5.30 -3.42 -6.83
N ASN A 68 -5.89 -4.59 -6.59
CA ASN A 68 -6.95 -4.75 -5.60
C ASN A 68 -6.42 -4.51 -4.17
N HIS A 69 -5.19 -4.95 -3.88
CA HIS A 69 -4.54 -4.71 -2.60
C HIS A 69 -4.26 -3.21 -2.36
N VAL A 70 -3.84 -2.48 -3.39
CA VAL A 70 -3.61 -1.04 -3.28
C VAL A 70 -4.95 -0.30 -3.11
N LEU A 71 -5.97 -0.65 -3.88
CA LEU A 71 -7.29 -0.01 -3.79
C LEU A 71 -8.02 -0.30 -2.48
N SER A 72 -7.80 -1.45 -1.84
CA SER A 72 -8.45 -1.79 -0.56
C SER A 72 -7.99 -0.92 0.63
N ARG A 73 -6.99 -0.07 0.42
CA ARG A 73 -6.52 0.93 1.40
C ARG A 73 -7.42 2.15 1.45
N VAL A 74 -8.21 2.39 0.40
CA VAL A 74 -9.20 3.46 0.39
C VAL A 74 -10.45 2.99 1.14
N PRO A 75 -10.95 3.77 2.11
CA PRO A 75 -12.09 3.35 2.90
C PRO A 75 -13.38 3.38 2.07
N GLU A 76 -14.20 2.34 2.19
CA GLU A 76 -15.56 2.34 1.66
C GLU A 76 -16.37 3.50 2.29
N PRO A 77 -17.38 4.06 1.62
CA PRO A 77 -17.84 3.79 0.26
C PRO A 77 -17.08 4.63 -0.80
N LEU A 78 -15.88 5.14 -0.50
CA LEU A 78 -15.17 6.00 -1.44
C LEU A 78 -14.63 5.19 -2.62
N GLU A 79 -14.90 5.66 -3.83
CA GLU A 79 -14.41 5.08 -5.07
C GLU A 79 -13.28 5.90 -5.66
N VAL A 80 -12.25 5.20 -6.14
CA VAL A 80 -11.05 5.78 -6.74
C VAL A 80 -11.22 5.86 -8.26
N ALA A 81 -11.03 7.06 -8.82
CA ALA A 81 -10.92 7.26 -10.25
C ALA A 81 -9.54 6.81 -10.77
N GLU A 82 -8.47 7.23 -10.09
CA GLU A 82 -7.10 6.82 -10.41
C GLU A 82 -6.15 6.91 -9.20
N ILE A 83 -5.02 6.22 -9.31
CA ILE A 83 -3.88 6.40 -8.41
C ILE A 83 -3.00 7.49 -9.04
N GLU A 84 -3.04 8.70 -8.49
CA GLU A 84 -2.29 9.85 -9.01
C GLU A 84 -0.79 9.73 -8.75
N TYR A 85 -0.44 9.13 -7.60
CA TYR A 85 0.94 8.94 -7.19
C TYR A 85 1.07 7.69 -6.34
N ARG A 86 2.16 6.95 -6.54
CA ARG A 86 2.51 5.78 -5.75
C ARG A 86 4.04 5.65 -5.73
N LEU A 87 4.61 5.75 -4.54
CA LEU A 87 6.00 5.42 -4.25
C LEU A 87 6.01 4.52 -3.03
N GLU A 88 6.46 3.29 -3.20
CA GLU A 88 6.62 2.31 -2.14
C GLU A 88 8.00 1.70 -2.30
N GLU A 89 8.82 1.76 -1.25
CA GLU A 89 10.14 1.16 -1.22
C GLU A 89 10.20 0.13 -0.10
N LEU A 90 10.87 -0.97 -0.41
CA LEU A 90 11.15 -2.03 0.53
C LEU A 90 12.64 -2.00 0.86
N PHE A 91 12.94 -1.83 2.14
CA PHE A 91 14.29 -1.77 2.68
C PHE A 91 14.61 -3.12 3.32
N GLY A 92 15.24 -3.99 2.53
CA GLY A 92 15.52 -5.36 2.92
C GLY A 92 15.61 -6.31 1.73
N VAL A 93 15.50 -7.62 1.98
CA VAL A 93 15.57 -8.66 0.93
C VAL A 93 14.18 -9.02 0.39
N GLY A 94 13.10 -8.49 0.97
CA GLY A 94 11.71 -8.64 0.54
C GLY A 94 11.03 -9.92 1.04
N PHE A 95 11.71 -10.72 1.85
CA PHE A 95 11.25 -12.03 2.32
C PHE A 95 11.68 -12.35 3.74
N MET A 96 12.36 -11.43 4.43
CA MET A 96 12.86 -11.67 5.80
C MET A 96 11.97 -10.96 6.83
N PRO A 97 11.67 -11.61 7.96
CA PRO A 97 11.04 -10.92 9.09
C PRO A 97 11.91 -9.73 9.52
N GLY A 98 11.32 -8.52 9.52
CA GLY A 98 12.02 -7.28 9.90
C GLY A 98 12.53 -6.44 8.72
N ASP A 99 12.22 -6.81 7.48
CA ASP A 99 12.32 -5.87 6.35
C ASP A 99 11.36 -4.70 6.62
N ASN A 100 11.85 -3.46 6.45
CA ASN A 100 11.04 -2.25 6.65
C ASN A 100 10.47 -1.80 5.31
N GLU A 101 9.24 -1.31 5.31
CA GLU A 101 8.61 -0.75 4.12
C GLU A 101 8.18 0.69 4.40
N THR A 102 8.48 1.58 3.46
CA THR A 102 8.00 2.96 3.51
C THR A 102 7.25 3.24 2.22
N GLY A 103 6.06 3.80 2.33
CA GLY A 103 5.26 4.09 1.16
C GLY A 103 4.33 5.27 1.31
N PHE A 104 4.10 5.95 0.19
CA PHE A 104 3.17 7.04 0.03
C PHE A 104 2.36 6.86 -1.26
N VAL A 105 1.04 6.90 -1.12
CA VAL A 105 0.09 6.72 -2.22
C VAL A 105 -0.96 7.83 -2.17
N VAL A 106 -1.26 8.40 -3.34
CA VAL A 106 -2.30 9.41 -3.53
C VAL A 106 -3.36 8.86 -4.48
N TYR A 107 -4.59 8.82 -4.00
CA TYR A 107 -5.75 8.40 -4.76
C TYR A 107 -6.59 9.62 -5.13
N ARG A 108 -6.98 9.73 -6.39
CA ARG A 108 -8.05 10.64 -6.81
C ARG A 108 -9.38 9.91 -6.72
N LEU A 109 -10.33 10.50 -6.02
CA LEU A 109 -11.70 9.98 -5.93
C LEU A 109 -12.46 10.25 -7.23
N THR A 110 -13.50 9.44 -7.49
CA THR A 110 -14.51 9.81 -8.49
C THR A 110 -15.21 11.11 -8.06
N GLU A 111 -15.75 11.87 -9.02
CA GLU A 111 -16.48 13.10 -8.71
C GLU A 111 -17.65 12.82 -7.75
N ASP A 112 -18.38 11.73 -7.99
CA ASP A 112 -19.48 11.27 -7.13
C ASP A 112 -19.02 10.97 -5.70
N SER A 113 -17.88 10.29 -5.53
CA SER A 113 -17.33 9.97 -4.21
C SER A 113 -16.83 11.22 -3.48
N ALA A 114 -16.16 12.12 -4.20
CA ALA A 114 -15.71 13.39 -3.66
C ALA A 114 -16.89 14.27 -3.22
N ASP A 115 -17.94 14.34 -4.03
CA ASP A 115 -19.17 15.05 -3.70
C ASP A 115 -19.91 14.42 -2.53
N TRP A 116 -20.00 13.09 -2.49
CA TRP A 116 -20.59 12.38 -1.37
C TRP A 116 -19.83 12.71 -0.07
N ALA A 117 -18.50 12.68 -0.09
CA ALA A 117 -17.66 12.99 1.06
C ALA A 117 -17.84 14.45 1.53
N ARG A 118 -17.86 15.41 0.59
CA ARG A 118 -18.12 16.83 0.88
C ARG A 118 -19.49 17.03 1.55
N LYS A 119 -20.52 16.33 1.08
CA LYS A 119 -21.89 16.41 1.64
C LYS A 119 -21.98 15.88 3.07
N GLN A 120 -21.08 14.98 3.50
CA GLN A 120 -21.07 14.52 4.89
C GLN A 120 -20.56 15.59 5.86
N GLY A 121 -19.67 16.49 5.40
CA GLY A 121 -19.08 17.54 6.22
C GLY A 121 -18.41 16.98 7.48
N SER A 122 -18.75 17.54 8.64
CA SER A 122 -18.19 17.12 9.93
C SER A 122 -18.51 15.68 10.33
N ARG A 123 -19.51 15.04 9.71
CA ARG A 123 -19.94 13.67 10.00
C ARG A 123 -19.22 12.61 9.16
N LEU A 124 -18.29 13.01 8.29
CA LEU A 124 -17.63 12.06 7.38
C LEU A 124 -16.92 10.94 8.15
N GLY A 125 -16.23 11.26 9.24
CA GLY A 125 -15.54 10.27 10.06
C GLY A 125 -16.47 9.18 10.63
N ASP A 126 -17.72 9.50 10.93
CA ASP A 126 -18.71 8.54 11.43
C ASP A 126 -19.24 7.61 10.32
N ARG A 127 -19.08 8.01 9.06
CA ARG A 127 -19.57 7.28 7.87
C ARG A 127 -18.51 6.39 7.25
N LEU A 128 -17.24 6.66 7.52
CA LEU A 128 -16.13 5.86 7.01
C LEU A 128 -15.86 4.69 7.96
N PRO A 129 -15.73 3.45 7.47
CA PRO A 129 -15.29 2.33 8.27
C PRO A 129 -13.82 2.53 8.66
N GLY A 130 -13.51 2.32 9.92
CA GLY A 130 -12.13 2.32 10.42
C GLY A 130 -11.53 0.92 10.33
N ALA A 131 -10.43 0.74 9.61
CA ALA A 131 -9.73 -0.54 9.55
C ALA A 131 -9.19 -1.00 10.92
N LYS A 132 -8.98 -0.05 11.86
CA LYS A 132 -8.72 -0.26 13.30
C LYS A 132 -8.88 1.01 14.17
N GLY A 133 -9.09 2.19 13.58
CA GLY A 133 -9.08 3.48 14.29
C GLY A 133 -10.38 4.25 14.17
N VAL A 134 -10.65 5.08 15.19
CA VAL A 134 -11.65 6.14 15.12
C VAL A 134 -11.13 7.19 14.14
N TRP A 135 -11.93 7.55 13.14
CA TRP A 135 -11.63 8.68 12.25
C TRP A 135 -11.61 9.98 13.05
N ARG A 136 -10.57 10.79 12.85
CA ARG A 136 -10.35 12.05 13.53
C ARG A 136 -10.38 13.18 12.52
N ALA A 137 -10.96 14.31 12.89
CA ALA A 137 -10.88 15.51 12.06
C ALA A 137 -9.47 16.09 12.12
N THR A 138 -8.99 16.64 11.00
CA THR A 138 -7.80 17.47 10.97
C THR A 138 -8.13 18.89 11.50
N PRO A 139 -7.15 19.70 11.95
CA PRO A 139 -5.72 19.43 11.95
C PRO A 139 -5.35 18.27 12.86
N VAL A 140 -4.26 17.59 12.52
CA VAL A 140 -3.66 16.56 13.37
C VAL A 140 -3.17 17.25 14.66
N GLU A 141 -3.96 17.10 15.74
CA GLU A 141 -3.67 17.69 17.04
C GLU A 141 -2.98 16.68 17.95
N ASP A 142 -1.66 16.80 18.03
CA ASP A 142 -0.82 15.82 18.75
C ASP A 142 -0.54 16.27 20.19
N ARG A 143 -1.17 17.37 20.63
CA ARG A 143 -0.74 18.15 21.80
C ARG A 143 -0.92 17.45 23.14
N SER A 144 -1.75 16.41 23.24
CA SER A 144 -2.11 15.76 24.51
C SER A 144 -1.88 14.25 24.56
N ASP A 145 -1.39 13.63 23.49
CA ASP A 145 -1.19 12.18 23.41
C ASP A 145 0.24 11.86 22.99
N GLU A 146 1.08 11.45 23.94
CA GLU A 146 2.49 11.10 23.72
C GLU A 146 2.66 10.04 22.61
N ALA A 147 1.72 9.10 22.46
CA ALA A 147 1.78 8.11 21.40
C ALA A 147 1.66 8.77 20.02
N THR A 148 0.80 9.78 19.92
CA THR A 148 0.57 10.55 18.69
C THR A 148 1.73 11.52 18.41
N VAL A 149 2.31 12.16 19.44
CA VAL A 149 3.54 12.97 19.30
C VAL A 149 4.67 12.12 18.72
N SER A 150 4.89 10.90 19.22
CA SER A 150 5.95 10.02 18.70
C SER A 150 5.73 9.53 17.25
N LEU A 151 4.54 9.73 16.68
CA LEU A 151 4.21 9.37 15.30
C LEU A 151 4.49 10.50 14.31
N TRP A 152 4.24 11.75 14.71
CA TRP A 152 4.32 12.91 13.83
C TRP A 152 5.48 13.85 14.15
N HIS A 153 6.09 13.72 15.33
CA HIS A 153 7.09 14.61 15.91
C HIS A 153 8.25 13.84 16.56
N HIS A 154 8.75 12.76 15.94
CA HIS A 154 9.77 11.91 16.57
C HIS A 154 11.13 12.61 16.76
N TYR A 155 11.33 13.79 16.15
CA TYR A 155 12.52 14.61 16.38
C TYR A 155 12.39 15.58 17.57
N ASP A 156 11.19 15.76 18.14
CA ASP A 156 10.98 16.68 19.26
C ASP A 156 11.61 16.20 20.57
N ASP A 157 11.80 14.88 20.73
CA ASP A 157 12.35 14.27 21.95
C ASP A 157 13.90 14.14 21.94
N ARG A 158 14.61 14.69 20.94
CA ARG A 158 16.07 14.56 20.84
C ARG A 158 16.82 15.63 21.69
N PRO A 159 17.68 15.23 22.65
CA PRO A 159 18.36 16.16 23.57
C PRO A 159 19.22 17.24 22.90
N GLN A 160 19.80 16.94 21.74
CA GLN A 160 20.68 17.85 21.00
C GLN A 160 19.93 19.04 20.36
N MET A 161 18.58 18.99 20.33
CA MET A 161 17.73 20.05 19.79
C MET A 161 16.99 20.85 20.89
N MET A 162 17.37 20.67 22.17
CA MET A 162 16.79 21.41 23.30
C MET A 162 17.53 22.72 23.63
N ASP A 163 18.72 22.96 23.08
CA ASP A 163 19.55 24.15 23.37
C ASP A 163 19.25 25.37 22.46
N ALA A 164 18.44 25.22 21.41
CA ALA A 164 17.99 26.35 20.60
C ALA A 164 16.60 26.79 21.07
N GLU A 165 16.43 28.06 21.44
CA GLU A 165 15.12 28.68 21.72
C GLU A 165 14.14 28.37 20.58
N ARG A 166 13.27 27.35 20.76
CA ARG A 166 12.35 26.90 19.71
C ARG A 166 11.13 27.82 19.65
N PRO A 167 10.66 28.21 18.45
CA PRO A 167 9.25 28.52 18.30
C PRO A 167 8.45 27.28 18.71
N GLU A 168 7.30 27.47 19.34
CA GLU A 168 6.36 26.41 19.70
C GLU A 168 6.29 25.32 18.61
N ARG A 169 6.36 24.04 19.01
CA ARG A 169 6.34 22.81 18.18
C ARG A 169 5.75 23.01 16.77
N HIS A 170 6.52 22.66 15.74
CA HIS A 170 6.12 22.86 14.34
C HIS A 170 4.95 21.96 13.93
N LEU A 171 4.27 22.29 12.84
CA LEU A 171 3.11 21.53 12.37
C LEU A 171 3.51 20.11 11.92
N ALA A 172 2.60 19.14 12.11
CA ALA A 172 2.77 17.76 11.65
C ALA A 172 3.05 17.72 10.14
N SER A 173 4.00 16.87 9.73
CA SER A 173 4.40 16.73 8.33
C SER A 173 4.47 15.28 7.90
N LEU A 174 4.13 15.03 6.63
CA LEU A 174 4.23 13.71 6.02
C LEU A 174 5.68 13.22 5.94
N GLU A 175 6.63 14.13 5.76
CA GLU A 175 8.05 13.82 5.70
C GLU A 175 8.54 13.21 7.01
N GLU A 176 8.24 13.88 8.13
CA GLU A 176 8.60 13.36 9.46
C GLU A 176 7.91 12.03 9.76
N TYR A 177 6.62 11.90 9.41
CA TYR A 177 5.89 10.64 9.55
C TYR A 177 6.58 9.47 8.84
N LEU A 178 7.02 9.68 7.60
CA LEU A 178 7.67 8.64 6.79
C LEU A 178 9.11 8.35 7.23
N GLU A 179 9.80 9.32 7.84
CA GLU A 179 11.19 9.17 8.28
C GLU A 179 11.32 8.56 9.70
N LYS A 180 10.21 8.21 10.36
CA LYS A 180 10.19 7.71 11.74
C LYS A 180 11.26 6.66 12.09
N TYR A 181 11.57 5.76 11.14
CA TYR A 181 12.54 4.68 11.32
C TYR A 181 13.87 4.89 10.56
N GLY A 182 14.11 6.08 10.00
CA GLY A 182 15.30 6.39 9.20
C GLY A 182 15.28 5.86 7.77
N PHE A 183 14.11 5.39 7.29
CA PHE A 183 13.90 4.87 5.94
C PHE A 183 13.07 5.86 5.11
N SER A 184 13.73 6.94 4.68
CA SER A 184 13.10 7.96 3.83
C SER A 184 13.03 7.51 2.38
N ILE A 185 11.97 7.95 1.69
CA ILE A 185 11.75 7.71 0.26
C ILE A 185 11.77 9.05 -0.48
N PRO A 186 12.37 9.12 -1.69
CA PRO A 186 12.50 10.37 -2.44
C PRO A 186 11.19 10.75 -3.12
N ILE A 187 10.25 11.34 -2.37
CA ILE A 187 8.99 11.80 -2.93
C ILE A 187 9.24 12.99 -3.87
N GLU A 188 8.59 12.95 -5.04
CA GLU A 188 8.70 14.03 -6.03
C GLU A 188 8.27 15.37 -5.42
N LYS A 189 9.07 16.42 -5.64
CA LYS A 189 8.86 17.75 -5.06
C LYS A 189 7.45 18.25 -5.34
N GLY A 190 6.76 18.71 -4.28
CA GLY A 190 5.40 19.25 -4.35
C GLY A 190 4.28 18.21 -4.27
N ARG A 191 4.57 16.91 -4.33
CA ARG A 191 3.55 15.86 -4.16
C ARG A 191 3.04 15.75 -2.72
N THR A 192 3.82 16.20 -1.75
CA THR A 192 3.47 16.19 -0.33
C THR A 192 2.73 17.44 0.12
N ASP A 193 2.74 18.53 -0.65
CA ASP A 193 2.18 19.82 -0.23
C ASP A 193 0.69 19.73 0.06
N GLU A 194 -0.06 19.04 -0.80
CA GLU A 194 -1.50 18.86 -0.59
C GLU A 194 -1.81 17.93 0.58
N ALA A 195 -1.01 16.87 0.76
CA ALA A 195 -1.14 15.95 1.88
C ALA A 195 -0.85 16.65 3.21
N ASN A 196 0.25 17.42 3.26
CA ASN A 196 0.60 18.27 4.41
C ASN A 196 -0.52 19.28 4.67
N LYS A 197 -1.08 19.91 3.64
CA LYS A 197 -2.21 20.83 3.83
C LYS A 197 -3.45 20.10 4.38
N ALA A 198 -3.76 18.90 3.91
CA ALA A 198 -4.86 18.09 4.44
C ALA A 198 -4.63 17.74 5.93
N ILE A 199 -3.40 17.41 6.32
CA ILE A 199 -3.00 17.08 7.69
C ILE A 199 -3.05 18.32 8.62
N GLN A 200 -2.59 19.47 8.13
CA GLN A 200 -2.34 20.68 8.93
C GLN A 200 -3.53 21.64 8.99
N SER A 201 -4.53 21.47 8.11
CA SER A 201 -5.71 22.33 8.06
C SER A 201 -6.99 21.55 8.28
N GLY A 202 -8.02 22.22 8.79
CA GLY A 202 -9.32 21.60 9.03
C GLY A 202 -10.06 21.20 7.76
N GLY A 203 -10.97 20.22 7.90
CA GLY A 203 -11.86 19.76 6.83
C GLY A 203 -11.48 18.44 6.18
N SER A 204 -10.36 17.85 6.58
CA SER A 204 -9.98 16.47 6.25
C SER A 204 -10.20 15.55 7.45
N PHE A 205 -10.12 14.24 7.21
CA PHE A 205 -10.23 13.23 8.25
C PHE A 205 -9.11 12.23 8.12
N TYR A 206 -8.58 11.76 9.24
CA TYR A 206 -7.51 10.77 9.25
C TYR A 206 -7.79 9.61 10.19
N SER A 207 -7.22 8.45 9.88
CA SER A 207 -7.25 7.27 10.74
C SER A 207 -5.93 6.51 10.62
N TYR A 208 -5.50 5.94 11.75
CA TYR A 208 -4.40 4.99 11.77
C TYR A 208 -4.85 3.59 11.38
N GLY A 209 -4.02 2.91 10.60
CA GLY A 209 -4.21 1.54 10.14
C GLY A 209 -3.21 0.57 10.77
N LYS A 210 -3.17 -0.66 10.23
CA LYS A 210 -2.19 -1.67 10.64
C LYS A 210 -0.79 -1.27 10.16
N GLY A 211 0.25 -1.71 10.88
CA GLY A 211 1.65 -1.51 10.49
C GLY A 211 2.10 -0.04 10.53
N GLY A 212 1.51 0.79 11.39
CA GLY A 212 1.89 2.21 11.47
C GLY A 212 1.51 2.98 10.20
N SER A 213 0.41 2.62 9.54
CA SER A 213 -0.13 3.38 8.41
C SER A 213 -1.07 4.50 8.87
N VAL A 214 -1.15 5.57 8.08
CA VAL A 214 -2.13 6.64 8.20
C VAL A 214 -2.87 6.79 6.87
N THR A 215 -4.18 6.93 6.95
CA THR A 215 -5.03 7.28 5.82
C THR A 215 -5.66 8.63 6.09
N VAL A 216 -5.56 9.57 5.15
CA VAL A 216 -6.18 10.91 5.23
C VAL A 216 -7.13 11.07 4.05
N VAL A 217 -8.40 11.36 4.33
CA VAL A 217 -9.44 11.68 3.33
C VAL A 217 -9.60 13.19 3.30
N ASP A 218 -9.38 13.78 2.12
CA ASP A 218 -9.55 15.21 1.84
C ASP A 218 -10.70 15.42 0.84
N PRO A 219 -11.93 15.70 1.34
CA PRO A 219 -13.09 15.94 0.49
C PRO A 219 -12.97 17.19 -0.37
N ALA A 220 -12.25 18.22 0.09
CA ALA A 220 -12.14 19.48 -0.63
C ALA A 220 -11.34 19.29 -1.93
N ARG A 221 -10.30 18.45 -1.90
CA ARG A 221 -9.48 18.09 -3.07
C ARG A 221 -9.98 16.83 -3.78
N GLY A 222 -10.91 16.09 -3.19
CA GLY A 222 -11.37 14.81 -3.73
C GLY A 222 -10.26 13.76 -3.74
N LYS A 223 -9.45 13.72 -2.68
CA LYS A 223 -8.25 12.87 -2.60
C LYS A 223 -8.24 12.04 -1.33
N VAL A 224 -7.54 10.91 -1.41
CA VAL A 224 -7.15 10.10 -0.26
C VAL A 224 -5.65 9.93 -0.29
N TYR A 225 -5.00 10.19 0.85
CA TYR A 225 -3.57 10.02 1.05
C TYR A 225 -3.37 8.81 1.96
N PHE A 226 -2.51 7.88 1.55
CA PHE A 226 -2.12 6.73 2.36
C PHE A 226 -0.61 6.74 2.53
N ALA A 227 -0.17 6.67 3.78
CA ALA A 227 1.25 6.64 4.12
C ALA A 227 1.54 5.59 5.18
N TYR A 228 2.71 4.97 5.12
CA TYR A 228 3.17 4.00 6.11
C TYR A 228 4.68 3.97 6.16
N ALA A 229 5.22 3.64 7.33
CA ALA A 229 6.64 3.45 7.58
C ALA A 229 6.81 2.38 8.67
N GLY A 230 7.54 1.30 8.36
CA GLY A 230 7.94 0.25 9.31
C GLY A 230 7.84 -1.17 8.80
#